data_AF-A0A4Q7CIA6-F1
#
_entry.id   AF-A0A4Q7CIA6-F1
#
_cell.length_a   1.000
_cell.length_b   1.000
_cell.length_c   1.000
_cell.angle_alpha   90.00
_cell.angle_beta   90.00
_cell.angle_gamma   90.00
#
_symmetry.space_group_name_H-M   'P 1'
#
loop_
_entity.id
_entity.type
_entity.pdbx_description
1 polymer ?
#
loop_
_entity_poly.entity_id
_entity_poly.type
_entity_poly.pdbx_seq_one_letter_code
_entity_poly.pdbx_strand_id
1 'polypeptide(L)'
;AAIDARLKAPGDPCVYLDARGIEGFASRFPTVTASCRAAGIDPVRQPIRVVPGAHYICGGIVTDVYGETELLGLYAAGEVARTGLHGANRLASNSLLEGLVVGGRAGKAAAAHAAAAGRSRATSSATWPEPISYTSLDRGDRQRAMGRDASMYRAAAGLHRLCDSLSGAQVRDVACRSDFEDVALTLVAQSVISVS
;
A
#
# COMPACT_ATOMS: atom_id res chain seq x y z
N ALA A 1 13.86 -11.67 2.92
CA ALA A 1 14.45 -12.86 2.29
C ALA A 1 14.53 -14.05 3.24
N ALA A 2 15.29 -13.98 4.35
CA ALA A 2 15.45 -15.13 5.26
C ALA A 2 14.15 -15.64 5.92
N ILE A 3 13.27 -14.74 6.38
CA ILE A 3 11.99 -15.12 7.01
C ILE A 3 11.01 -15.74 5.99
N ASP A 4 10.89 -15.15 4.79
CA ASP A 4 10.03 -15.68 3.72
C ASP A 4 10.50 -17.07 3.24
N ALA A 5 11.82 -17.24 3.06
CA ALA A 5 12.40 -18.55 2.74
C ALA A 5 12.13 -19.57 3.86
N ARG A 6 12.21 -19.14 5.14
CA ARG A 6 11.92 -19.98 6.30
C ARG A 6 10.43 -20.23 6.54
N LEU A 7 9.52 -19.49 5.91
CA LEU A 7 8.07 -19.76 5.90
C LEU A 7 7.63 -20.59 4.70
N LYS A 8 8.45 -20.67 3.64
CA LYS A 8 8.19 -21.48 2.45
C LYS A 8 8.83 -22.87 2.51
N ALA A 9 9.97 -23.03 3.19
CA ALA A 9 10.69 -24.29 3.29
C ALA A 9 10.05 -25.31 4.27
N PRO A 10 9.54 -24.91 5.44
CA PRO A 10 8.53 -25.62 6.21
C PRO A 10 7.15 -25.01 5.92
N GLY A 11 6.07 -25.79 5.92
CA GLY A 11 4.69 -25.25 5.84
C GLY A 11 4.23 -24.54 7.12
N ASP A 12 5.14 -23.90 7.84
CA ASP A 12 4.86 -23.29 9.15
C ASP A 12 4.04 -22.00 8.96
N PRO A 13 2.94 -21.81 9.72
CA PRO A 13 2.02 -20.68 9.52
C PRO A 13 2.60 -19.34 9.97
N CYS A 14 3.73 -19.33 10.70
CA CYS A 14 4.36 -18.12 11.24
C CYS A 14 5.80 -18.39 11.69
N VAL A 15 6.58 -17.32 11.89
CA VAL A 15 7.82 -17.36 12.67
C VAL A 15 7.57 -16.75 14.05
N TYR A 16 8.57 -16.84 14.94
CA TYR A 16 8.47 -16.31 16.30
C TYR A 16 9.48 -15.19 16.53
N LEU A 17 9.01 -14.12 17.16
CA LEU A 17 9.83 -13.03 17.69
C LEU A 17 10.00 -13.26 19.20
N ASP A 18 11.24 -13.48 19.66
CA ASP A 18 11.53 -13.72 21.07
C ASP A 18 12.03 -12.45 21.77
N ALA A 19 11.18 -11.87 22.61
CA ALA A 19 11.49 -10.67 23.38
C ALA A 19 11.96 -10.95 24.81
N ARG A 20 12.04 -12.23 25.23
CA ARG A 20 12.31 -12.62 26.63
C ARG A 20 13.71 -12.23 27.11
N GLY A 21 14.66 -12.05 26.19
CA GLY A 21 16.02 -11.57 26.48
C GLY A 21 16.13 -10.05 26.66
N ILE A 22 15.04 -9.30 26.53
CA ILE A 22 15.06 -7.83 26.64
C ILE A 22 14.60 -7.42 28.04
N GLU A 23 15.55 -6.97 28.87
CA GLU A 23 15.25 -6.42 30.18
C GLU A 23 14.37 -5.18 30.07
N GLY A 24 13.36 -5.09 30.95
CA GLY A 24 12.41 -3.97 30.95
C GLY A 24 11.56 -3.88 29.68
N PHE A 25 11.32 -4.97 28.95
CA PHE A 25 10.56 -4.93 27.68
C PHE A 25 9.21 -4.20 27.84
N ALA A 26 8.47 -4.47 28.91
CA ALA A 26 7.17 -3.86 29.16
C ALA A 26 7.22 -2.34 29.34
N SER A 27 8.29 -1.79 29.93
CA SER A 27 8.45 -0.34 30.09
C SER A 27 8.99 0.32 28.82
N ARG A 28 9.86 -0.38 28.06
CA ARG A 28 10.42 0.12 26.80
C ARG A 28 9.42 0.10 25.64
N PHE A 29 8.52 -0.89 25.62
CA PHE A 29 7.54 -1.11 24.56
C PHE A 29 6.13 -1.28 25.15
N PRO A 30 5.58 -0.24 25.81
CA PRO A 30 4.31 -0.34 26.53
C PRO A 30 3.14 -0.66 25.59
N THR A 31 3.10 -0.03 24.41
CA THR A 31 2.07 -0.26 23.40
C THR A 31 2.08 -1.71 22.88
N VAL A 32 3.27 -2.21 22.52
CA VAL A 32 3.42 -3.60 22.05
C VAL A 32 3.00 -4.59 23.14
N THR A 33 3.43 -4.34 24.38
CA THR A 33 3.10 -5.20 25.52
C THR A 33 1.60 -5.24 25.78
N ALA A 34 0.93 -4.08 25.74
CA ALA A 34 -0.52 -4.00 25.88
C ALA A 34 -1.25 -4.77 24.77
N SER A 35 -0.85 -4.58 23.50
CA SER A 35 -1.43 -5.28 22.36
C SER A 35 -1.24 -6.79 22.43
N CYS A 36 -0.04 -7.27 22.79
CA CYS A 36 0.21 -8.70 22.97
C CYS A 36 -0.68 -9.28 24.07
N ARG A 37 -0.77 -8.62 25.22
CA ARG A 37 -1.56 -9.10 26.36
C ARG A 37 -3.05 -9.13 26.04
N ALA A 38 -3.56 -8.14 25.30
CA ALA A 38 -4.93 -8.14 24.82
C ALA A 38 -5.23 -9.33 23.89
N ALA A 39 -4.21 -9.82 23.16
CA ALA A 39 -4.28 -11.03 22.34
C ALA A 39 -3.95 -12.33 23.10
N GLY A 40 -3.83 -12.29 24.44
CA GLY A 40 -3.51 -13.45 25.27
C GLY A 40 -2.03 -13.88 25.24
N ILE A 41 -1.14 -13.04 24.72
CA ILE A 41 0.30 -13.31 24.59
C ILE A 41 1.05 -12.45 25.62
N ASP A 42 1.92 -13.07 26.42
CA ASP A 42 2.80 -12.33 27.33
C ASP A 42 4.23 -12.30 26.77
N PRO A 43 4.68 -11.18 26.16
CA PRO A 43 5.92 -11.13 25.39
C PRO A 43 7.17 -11.29 26.25
N VAL A 44 7.06 -11.12 27.57
CA VAL A 44 8.15 -11.37 28.53
C VAL A 44 8.23 -12.84 28.99
N ARG A 45 7.23 -13.66 28.67
CA ARG A 45 7.17 -15.09 29.07
C ARG A 45 7.20 -16.06 27.90
N GLN A 46 6.68 -15.66 26.74
CA GLN A 46 6.60 -16.51 25.56
C GLN A 46 6.92 -15.74 24.26
N PRO A 47 7.47 -16.41 23.23
CA PRO A 47 7.69 -15.80 21.93
C PRO A 47 6.39 -15.34 21.25
N ILE A 48 6.46 -14.27 20.47
CA ILE A 48 5.32 -13.68 19.76
C ILE A 48 5.26 -14.27 18.35
N ARG A 49 4.10 -14.80 17.94
CA ARG A 49 3.88 -15.25 16.56
C ARG A 49 3.82 -14.06 15.62
N VAL A 50 4.63 -14.06 14.56
CA VAL A 50 4.70 -12.99 13.57
C VAL A 50 4.74 -13.53 12.14
N VAL A 51 4.18 -12.75 11.21
CA VAL A 51 4.25 -12.98 9.77
C VAL A 51 4.68 -11.68 9.07
N PRO A 52 5.42 -11.75 7.95
CA PRO A 52 5.68 -10.57 7.13
C PRO A 52 4.37 -9.96 6.64
N GLY A 53 4.25 -8.63 6.73
CA GLY A 53 3.12 -7.87 6.20
C GLY A 53 3.60 -6.85 5.16
N ALA A 54 2.75 -6.57 4.16
CA ALA A 54 2.94 -5.39 3.31
C ALA A 54 2.80 -4.13 4.19
N HIS A 55 3.79 -3.24 4.13
CA HIS A 55 3.92 -2.15 5.10
C HIS A 55 4.08 -0.76 4.48
N TYR A 56 4.65 -0.65 3.27
CA TYR A 56 4.87 0.65 2.63
C TYR A 56 4.95 0.53 1.12
N ILE A 57 4.37 1.50 0.40
CA ILE A 57 4.49 1.63 -1.04
C ILE A 57 5.56 2.67 -1.38
N CYS A 58 6.65 2.24 -2.02
CA CYS A 58 7.70 3.16 -2.51
C CYS A 58 7.41 3.71 -3.93
N GLY A 59 6.47 3.09 -4.64
CA GLY A 59 5.94 3.59 -5.91
C GLY A 59 4.85 4.64 -5.67
N GLY A 60 4.00 4.85 -6.68
CA GLY A 60 2.90 5.81 -6.58
C GLY A 60 2.84 6.73 -7.80
N ILE A 61 2.10 7.82 -7.65
CA ILE A 61 1.95 8.85 -8.69
C ILE A 61 3.29 9.55 -8.89
N VAL A 62 3.81 9.55 -10.12
CA VAL A 62 5.06 10.24 -10.44
C VAL A 62 4.88 11.73 -10.18
N THR A 63 5.79 12.28 -9.40
CA THR A 63 5.83 13.70 -9.06
C THR A 63 7.25 14.22 -9.09
N ASP A 64 7.38 15.53 -9.25
CA ASP A 64 8.63 16.21 -8.96
C ASP A 64 8.86 16.37 -7.44
N VAL A 65 9.95 17.07 -7.06
CA VAL A 65 10.30 17.31 -5.64
C VAL A 65 9.41 18.34 -4.93
N TYR A 66 8.43 18.91 -5.64
CA TYR A 66 7.41 19.82 -5.12
C TYR A 66 6.03 19.16 -5.01
N GLY A 67 5.90 17.92 -5.49
CA GLY A 67 4.65 17.16 -5.48
C GLY A 67 3.76 17.45 -6.68
N GLU A 68 4.28 18.08 -7.73
CA GLU A 68 3.55 18.35 -8.97
C GLU A 68 3.52 17.09 -9.83
N THR A 69 2.35 16.73 -10.33
CA THR A 69 2.20 15.65 -11.32
C THR A 69 2.33 16.19 -12.73
N GLU A 70 2.40 15.31 -13.73
CA GLU A 70 2.33 15.73 -15.15
C GLU A 70 0.97 16.34 -15.52
N LEU A 71 -0.07 16.09 -14.71
CA LEU A 71 -1.38 16.72 -14.89
C LEU A 71 -1.41 18.06 -14.13
N LEU A 72 -1.52 19.15 -14.89
CA LEU A 72 -1.61 20.50 -14.34
C LEU A 72 -2.77 20.63 -13.34
N GLY A 73 -2.47 21.19 -12.17
CA GLY A 73 -3.45 21.36 -11.09
C GLY A 73 -3.68 20.11 -10.24
N LEU A 74 -3.08 18.97 -10.58
CA LEU A 74 -3.06 17.76 -9.76
C LEU A 74 -1.70 17.61 -9.07
N TYR A 75 -1.76 17.41 -7.75
CA TYR A 75 -0.60 17.27 -6.88
C TYR A 75 -0.71 15.98 -6.06
N ALA A 76 0.43 15.38 -5.72
CA ALA A 76 0.51 14.21 -4.86
C ALA A 76 1.69 14.34 -3.89
N ALA A 77 1.50 13.92 -2.64
CA ALA A 77 2.52 13.97 -1.61
C ALA A 77 2.36 12.83 -0.58
N GLY A 78 3.45 12.44 0.07
CA GLY A 78 3.48 11.32 1.02
C GLY A 78 3.46 9.97 0.30
N GLU A 79 2.93 8.93 0.95
CA GLU A 79 3.01 7.53 0.46
C GLU A 79 2.33 7.28 -0.89
N VAL A 80 1.40 8.15 -1.31
CA VAL A 80 0.76 8.05 -2.63
C VAL A 80 1.66 8.54 -3.78
N ALA A 81 2.72 9.29 -3.46
CA ALA A 81 3.60 9.93 -4.43
C ALA A 81 4.92 9.17 -4.61
N ARG A 82 5.40 9.15 -5.84
CA ARG A 82 6.73 8.70 -6.24
C ARG A 82 7.57 9.91 -6.59
N THR A 83 8.20 10.50 -5.59
CA THR A 83 9.10 11.67 -5.70
C THR A 83 10.52 11.31 -6.16
N GLY A 84 10.85 10.00 -6.13
CA GLY A 84 12.21 9.49 -6.34
C GLY A 84 13.05 9.36 -5.06
N LEU A 85 12.61 9.91 -3.92
CA LEU A 85 13.37 9.92 -2.66
C LEU A 85 13.72 8.53 -2.13
N HIS A 86 12.80 7.57 -2.23
CA HIS A 86 12.98 6.22 -1.67
C HIS A 86 13.65 5.23 -2.62
N GLY A 87 13.85 5.58 -3.90
CA GLY A 87 14.38 4.66 -4.91
C GLY A 87 13.67 3.29 -4.89
N ALA A 88 14.44 2.21 -4.82
CA ALA A 88 13.92 0.83 -4.76
C ALA A 88 13.65 0.33 -3.32
N ASN A 89 14.07 1.06 -2.29
CA ASN A 89 13.87 0.65 -0.90
C ASN A 89 13.89 1.87 0.03
N ARG A 90 12.80 2.06 0.76
CA ARG A 90 12.69 3.12 1.76
C ARG A 90 13.65 2.88 2.94
N LEU A 91 14.41 3.92 3.30
CA LEU A 91 15.12 3.98 4.58
C LEU A 91 14.15 4.37 5.71
N ALA A 92 14.32 3.75 6.89
CA ALA A 92 13.45 3.98 8.03
C ALA A 92 13.40 5.47 8.43
N SER A 93 12.25 5.91 8.98
CA SER A 93 12.00 7.28 9.48
C SER A 93 11.88 8.42 8.45
N ASN A 94 12.09 8.18 7.15
CA ASN A 94 12.05 9.27 6.16
C ASN A 94 10.66 9.55 5.55
N SER A 95 9.67 8.64 5.66
CA SER A 95 8.36 8.85 5.00
C SER A 95 7.54 9.97 5.62
N LEU A 96 7.61 10.16 6.95
CA LEU A 96 6.87 11.23 7.61
C LEU A 96 7.42 12.60 7.22
N LEU A 97 8.76 12.71 7.14
CA LEU A 97 9.44 13.94 6.73
C LEU A 97 9.16 14.26 5.26
N GLU A 98 9.18 13.25 4.38
CA GLU A 98 8.77 13.43 2.99
C GLU A 98 7.34 13.97 2.90
N GLY A 99 6.38 13.32 3.59
CA GLY A 99 4.99 13.76 3.62
C GLY A 99 4.84 15.20 4.11
N LEU A 100 5.56 15.58 5.16
CA LEU A 100 5.52 16.95 5.71
C LEU A 100 6.10 17.99 4.75
N VAL A 101 7.29 17.73 4.20
CA VAL A 101 8.01 18.69 3.35
C VAL A 101 7.33 18.83 1.99
N VAL A 102 7.07 17.70 1.32
CA VAL A 102 6.45 17.68 -0.01
C VAL A 102 4.99 18.11 0.10
N GLY A 103 4.26 17.65 1.13
CA GLY A 103 2.89 18.09 1.37
C GLY A 103 2.77 19.59 1.61
N GLY A 104 3.72 20.18 2.35
CA GLY A 104 3.78 21.63 2.54
C GLY A 104 4.05 22.42 1.25
N ARG A 105 4.86 21.86 0.33
CA ARG A 105 5.13 22.46 -0.98
C ARG A 105 3.93 22.33 -1.92
N ALA A 106 3.42 21.11 -2.07
CA ALA A 106 2.26 20.79 -2.90
C ALA A 106 1.03 21.60 -2.48
N GLY A 107 0.76 21.73 -1.18
CA GLY A 107 -0.36 22.53 -0.67
C GLY A 107 -0.26 24.02 -1.03
N LYS A 108 0.95 24.60 -0.95
CA LYS A 108 1.18 26.00 -1.37
C LYS A 108 1.01 26.17 -2.88
N ALA A 109 1.55 25.24 -3.67
CA ALA A 109 1.43 25.27 -5.12
C ALA A 109 -0.02 25.12 -5.58
N ALA A 110 -0.76 24.16 -5.00
CA ALA A 110 -2.17 23.93 -5.29
C ALA A 110 -3.02 25.15 -4.92
N ALA A 111 -2.75 25.81 -3.77
CA ALA A 111 -3.45 27.02 -3.38
C ALA A 111 -3.19 28.19 -4.35
N ALA A 112 -1.93 28.38 -4.77
CA ALA A 112 -1.57 29.40 -5.75
C ALA A 112 -2.21 29.12 -7.12
N HIS A 113 -2.19 27.86 -7.57
CA HIS A 113 -2.83 27.44 -8.81
C HIS A 113 -4.34 27.67 -8.77
N ALA A 114 -5.02 27.28 -7.69
CA ALA A 114 -6.45 27.51 -7.52
C ALA A 114 -6.82 29.00 -7.52
N ALA A 115 -5.99 29.86 -6.93
CA ALA A 115 -6.19 31.30 -6.95
C ALA A 115 -6.05 31.89 -8.37
N ALA A 116 -5.07 31.39 -9.15
CA ALA A 116 -4.82 31.85 -10.52
C ALA A 116 -5.85 31.31 -11.53
N ALA A 117 -6.23 30.04 -11.42
CA ALA A 117 -7.21 29.40 -12.30
C ALA A 117 -8.64 29.90 -12.08
N GLY A 118 -8.91 30.47 -10.89
CA GLY A 118 -10.23 30.96 -10.51
C GLY A 118 -11.19 29.81 -10.15
N ARG A 119 -12.48 30.14 -9.96
CA ARG A 119 -13.49 29.16 -9.58
C ARG A 119 -13.91 28.31 -10.78
N SER A 120 -13.37 27.11 -10.89
CA SER A 120 -13.96 26.07 -11.74
C SER A 120 -15.18 25.49 -11.03
N ARG A 121 -16.39 25.81 -11.52
CA ARG A 121 -17.59 25.09 -11.07
C ARG A 121 -17.60 23.75 -11.78
N ALA A 122 -17.32 22.68 -11.04
CA ALA A 122 -17.63 21.34 -11.52
C ALA A 122 -19.10 21.37 -11.97
N THR A 123 -19.35 21.10 -13.26
CA THR A 123 -20.71 20.87 -13.72
C THR A 123 -21.13 19.57 -13.08
N SER A 124 -21.85 19.67 -11.95
CA SER A 124 -22.56 18.52 -11.39
C SER A 124 -23.60 18.13 -12.43
N SER A 125 -23.22 17.26 -13.35
CA SER A 125 -24.20 16.41 -13.97
C SER A 125 -24.87 15.68 -12.81
N ALA A 126 -26.19 15.85 -12.65
CA ALA A 126 -26.97 15.13 -11.63
C ALA A 126 -26.86 13.61 -11.81
N THR A 127 -26.46 13.20 -13.00
CA THR A 127 -25.92 11.89 -13.36
C THR A 127 -24.41 11.90 -13.16
N TRP A 128 -23.90 10.99 -12.34
CA TRP A 128 -22.51 10.56 -12.48
C TRP A 128 -22.24 10.28 -13.98
N PRO A 129 -21.01 10.54 -14.51
CA PRO A 129 -20.65 9.97 -15.80
C PRO A 129 -21.03 8.48 -15.74
N GLU A 130 -21.59 7.95 -16.84
CA GLU A 130 -22.20 6.61 -16.97
C GLU A 130 -21.60 5.51 -16.08
N PRO A 131 -22.38 4.47 -15.69
CA PRO A 131 -21.88 3.39 -14.83
C PRO A 131 -20.43 3.06 -15.15
N ILE A 132 -19.57 3.37 -14.19
CA ILE A 132 -18.14 3.23 -14.40
C ILE A 132 -17.87 1.72 -14.28
N SER A 133 -17.76 1.05 -15.42
CA SER A 133 -17.50 -0.39 -15.49
C SER A 133 -16.02 -0.63 -15.69
N TYR A 134 -15.39 -1.32 -14.74
CA TYR A 134 -13.99 -1.71 -14.80
C TYR A 134 -13.82 -3.19 -14.49
N THR A 135 -12.66 -3.77 -14.80
CA THR A 135 -12.35 -5.13 -14.38
C THR A 135 -12.03 -5.17 -12.89
N SER A 136 -12.62 -6.12 -12.18
CA SER A 136 -12.37 -6.37 -10.77
C SER A 136 -12.21 -7.86 -10.54
N LEU A 137 -11.12 -8.22 -9.88
CA LEU A 137 -10.96 -9.56 -9.33
C LEU A 137 -11.69 -9.62 -7.98
N ASP A 138 -12.15 -10.80 -7.57
CA ASP A 138 -12.68 -10.98 -6.21
C ASP A 138 -11.64 -10.54 -5.17
N ARG A 139 -12.11 -9.93 -4.08
CA ARG A 139 -11.25 -9.39 -3.02
C ARG A 139 -10.35 -10.44 -2.41
N GLY A 140 -10.91 -11.61 -2.09
CA GLY A 140 -10.18 -12.72 -1.50
C GLY A 140 -9.19 -13.34 -2.47
N ASP A 141 -9.60 -13.54 -3.72
CA ASP A 141 -8.72 -14.05 -4.78
C ASP A 141 -7.55 -13.11 -5.06
N ARG A 142 -7.82 -11.80 -5.17
CA ARG A 142 -6.79 -10.77 -5.34
C ARG A 142 -5.79 -10.79 -4.20
N GLN A 143 -6.25 -10.80 -2.94
CA GLN A 143 -5.37 -10.80 -1.77
C GLN A 143 -4.49 -12.06 -1.74
N ARG A 144 -5.07 -13.25 -2.02
CA ARG A 144 -4.33 -14.51 -2.10
C ARG A 144 -3.30 -14.49 -3.23
N ALA A 145 -3.70 -14.07 -4.43
CA ALA A 145 -2.83 -14.05 -5.60
C ALA A 145 -1.66 -13.08 -5.42
N MET A 146 -1.92 -11.85 -4.94
CA MET A 146 -0.88 -10.87 -4.64
C MET A 146 0.07 -11.35 -3.55
N GLY A 147 -0.46 -11.93 -2.47
CA GLY A 147 0.35 -12.48 -1.38
C GLY A 147 1.22 -13.67 -1.79
N ARG A 148 0.72 -14.52 -2.69
CA ARG A 148 1.44 -15.69 -3.20
C ARG A 148 2.52 -15.31 -4.22
N ASP A 149 2.19 -14.48 -5.20
CA ASP A 149 2.98 -14.31 -6.43
C ASP A 149 3.68 -12.94 -6.56
N ALA A 150 3.26 -11.91 -5.82
CA ALA A 150 3.84 -10.55 -5.87
C ALA A 150 4.40 -10.03 -4.53
N SER A 151 4.59 -10.93 -3.55
CA SER A 151 5.15 -10.62 -2.23
C SER A 151 6.69 -10.51 -2.26
N MET A 152 7.38 -10.88 -1.17
CA MET A 152 8.82 -10.69 -0.96
C MET A 152 9.71 -11.40 -1.99
N TYR A 153 9.26 -12.54 -2.52
CA TYR A 153 9.96 -13.28 -3.57
C TYR A 153 9.05 -13.38 -4.78
N ARG A 154 9.59 -13.01 -5.95
CA ARG A 154 8.87 -12.98 -7.22
C ARG A 154 9.63 -13.86 -8.20
N ALA A 155 8.95 -14.84 -8.78
CA ALA A 155 9.47 -15.69 -9.84
C ALA A 155 8.63 -15.48 -11.10
N ALA A 156 9.24 -15.59 -12.27
CA ALA A 156 8.56 -15.39 -13.56
C ALA A 156 7.28 -16.22 -13.67
N ALA A 157 7.32 -17.51 -13.30
CA ALA A 157 6.13 -18.37 -13.32
C ALA A 157 5.02 -17.90 -12.36
N GLY A 158 5.36 -17.29 -11.21
CA GLY A 158 4.38 -16.72 -10.29
C GLY A 158 3.75 -15.45 -10.84
N LEU A 159 4.58 -14.56 -11.39
CA LEU A 159 4.11 -13.33 -12.02
C LEU A 159 3.20 -13.62 -13.23
N HIS A 160 3.53 -14.60 -14.07
CA HIS A 160 2.64 -15.02 -15.16
C HIS A 160 1.27 -15.50 -14.66
N ARG A 161 1.23 -16.38 -13.63
CA ARG A 161 -0.05 -16.81 -13.04
C ARG A 161 -0.87 -15.64 -12.48
N LEU A 162 -0.19 -14.65 -11.91
CA LEU A 162 -0.85 -13.45 -11.39
C LEU A 162 -1.39 -12.56 -12.51
N CYS A 163 -0.62 -12.38 -13.60
CA CYS A 163 -1.10 -11.74 -14.82
C CYS A 163 -2.36 -12.43 -15.35
N ASP A 164 -2.34 -13.76 -15.46
CA ASP A 164 -3.49 -14.54 -15.96
C ASP A 164 -4.72 -14.34 -15.06
N SER A 165 -4.53 -14.38 -13.74
CA SER A 165 -5.61 -14.18 -12.76
C SER A 165 -6.21 -12.77 -12.85
N LEU A 166 -5.38 -11.74 -13.01
CA LEU A 166 -5.82 -10.35 -13.13
C LEU A 166 -6.45 -10.06 -14.50
N SER A 167 -6.02 -10.79 -15.55
CA SER A 167 -6.59 -10.68 -16.89
C SER A 167 -7.95 -11.39 -17.00
N GLY A 168 -8.19 -12.41 -16.16
CA GLY A 168 -9.49 -13.07 -15.99
C GLY A 168 -10.50 -12.31 -15.12
N ALA A 169 -10.14 -11.11 -14.62
CA ALA A 169 -11.02 -10.28 -13.81
C ALA A 169 -12.30 -9.91 -14.58
N GLN A 170 -13.44 -10.01 -13.91
CA GLN A 170 -14.75 -9.77 -14.53
C GLN A 170 -15.07 -8.28 -14.51
N VAL A 171 -15.87 -7.83 -15.49
CA VAL A 171 -16.39 -6.47 -15.50
C VAL A 171 -17.34 -6.29 -14.31
N ARG A 172 -17.15 -5.19 -13.59
CA ARG A 172 -17.94 -4.79 -12.43
C ARG A 172 -18.36 -3.33 -12.59
N ASP A 173 -19.65 -3.10 -12.39
CA ASP A 173 -20.20 -1.75 -12.30
C ASP A 173 -19.93 -1.18 -10.91
N VAL A 174 -19.42 0.06 -10.86
CA VAL A 174 -19.17 0.75 -9.60
C VAL A 174 -20.47 1.39 -9.10
N ALA A 175 -21.20 0.66 -8.25
CA ALA A 175 -22.46 1.13 -7.66
C ALA A 175 -22.28 1.68 -6.24
N CYS A 176 -21.28 1.18 -5.51
CA CYS A 176 -20.99 1.61 -4.15
C CYS A 176 -19.50 1.75 -3.87
N ARG A 177 -19.20 2.24 -2.66
CA ARG A 177 -17.82 2.38 -2.19
C ARG A 177 -17.04 1.07 -2.24
N SER A 178 -17.65 -0.06 -1.91
CA SER A 178 -16.95 -1.36 -1.93
C SER A 178 -16.54 -1.74 -3.35
N ASP A 179 -17.40 -1.50 -4.34
CA ASP A 179 -17.08 -1.77 -5.74
C ASP A 179 -15.93 -0.88 -6.22
N PHE A 180 -15.95 0.40 -5.85
CA PHE A 180 -14.88 1.34 -6.16
C PHE A 180 -13.54 0.88 -5.56
N GLU A 181 -13.53 0.49 -4.27
CA GLU A 181 -12.34 -0.01 -3.61
C GLU A 181 -11.80 -1.27 -4.29
N ASP A 182 -12.68 -2.19 -4.70
CA ASP A 182 -12.25 -3.44 -5.32
C ASP A 182 -11.68 -3.24 -6.72
N VAL A 183 -12.31 -2.39 -7.52
CA VAL A 183 -11.78 -1.95 -8.82
C VAL A 183 -10.43 -1.25 -8.65
N ALA A 184 -10.34 -0.26 -7.75
CA ALA A 184 -9.12 0.52 -7.54
C ALA A 184 -7.96 -0.38 -7.09
N LEU A 185 -8.22 -1.33 -6.19
CA LEU A 185 -7.22 -2.30 -5.74
C LEU A 185 -6.80 -3.27 -6.84
N THR A 186 -7.70 -3.66 -7.75
CA THR A 186 -7.35 -4.46 -8.94
C THR A 186 -6.48 -3.67 -9.92
N LEU A 187 -6.79 -2.40 -10.17
CA LEU A 187 -5.96 -1.52 -11.01
C LEU A 187 -4.56 -1.29 -10.43
N VAL A 188 -4.48 -1.09 -9.12
CA VAL A 188 -3.19 -0.99 -8.42
C VAL A 188 -2.42 -2.30 -8.51
N ALA A 189 -3.09 -3.46 -8.34
CA ALA A 189 -2.45 -4.77 -8.49
C ALA A 189 -1.86 -4.97 -9.89
N GLN A 190 -2.61 -4.62 -10.94
CA GLN A 190 -2.12 -4.64 -12.33
C GLN A 190 -0.92 -3.71 -12.52
N SER A 191 -0.95 -2.51 -11.95
CA SER A 191 0.16 -1.55 -12.02
C SER A 191 1.44 -2.11 -11.38
N VAL A 192 1.31 -2.79 -10.24
CA VAL A 192 2.46 -3.40 -9.52
C VAL A 192 3.17 -4.46 -10.36
N ILE A 193 2.44 -5.23 -11.17
CA ILE A 193 3.03 -6.31 -11.99
C ILE A 193 3.45 -5.87 -13.38
N SER A 194 2.93 -4.74 -13.88
CA SER A 194 3.21 -4.22 -15.23
C SER A 194 4.69 -3.84 -15.50
N VAL A 195 5.49 -3.73 -14.43
CA VAL A 195 6.90 -3.32 -14.47
C VAL A 195 7.84 -4.53 -14.31
N SER A 196 7.31 -5.77 -14.38
CA SER A 196 8.07 -7.02 -14.19
C SER A 196 8.18 -7.84 -15.46
#